data_AF-A0A7V9ASU3-F1
#
_entry.id   AF-A0A7V9ASU3-F1
#
_cell.length_a   1.000
_cell.length_b   1.000
_cell.length_c   1.000
_cell.angle_alpha   90.00
_cell.angle_beta   90.00
_cell.angle_gamma   90.00
#
_symmetry.space_group_name_H-M   'P 1'
#
loop_
_entity.id
_entity.type
_entity.pdbx_description
1 polymer ?
#
loop_
_entity_poly.entity_id
_entity_poly.type
_entity_poly.pdbx_seq_one_letter_code
_entity_poly.pdbx_strand_id
1 'polypeptide(L)'
;MSEFELPERTEREATVEDVRALMGASTPHFALQLRNRISKLIAALPAGHPARVEGEREITRLDAIAVEGELRGHAVEGEVALPSIRAPEPRG
;
A
#
# COMPACT_ATOMS: atom_id res chain seq x y z
N MET A 1 20.37 24.44 16.78
CA MET A 1 19.94 23.82 15.51
C MET A 1 20.36 22.37 15.60
N SER A 2 19.42 21.44 15.46
CA SER A 2 19.61 20.02 15.79
C SER A 2 20.23 19.29 14.60
N GLU A 3 21.23 18.46 14.87
CA GLU A 3 22.03 17.66 13.92
C GLU A 3 21.24 16.56 13.16
N PHE A 4 19.91 16.61 13.16
CA PHE A 4 19.03 15.55 12.66
C PHE A 4 18.47 15.79 11.25
N GLU A 5 18.75 16.94 10.64
CA GLU A 5 18.42 17.20 9.23
C GLU A 5 19.67 16.94 8.37
N LEU A 6 19.97 15.67 8.10
CA LEU A 6 20.94 15.31 7.06
C LEU A 6 20.19 15.19 5.72
N PRO A 7 20.24 16.20 4.83
CA PRO A 7 19.57 16.19 3.53
C PRO A 7 20.10 15.09 2.60
N GLU A 8 21.30 14.56 2.86
CA GLU A 8 21.98 13.56 2.02
C GLU A 8 21.26 12.21 1.94
N ARG A 9 20.33 11.91 2.87
CA ARG A 9 19.48 10.70 2.78
C ARG A 9 18.46 10.76 1.63
N THR A 10 18.29 11.91 0.99
CA THR A 10 17.33 12.14 -0.10
C THR A 10 17.89 11.79 -1.48
N GLU A 11 19.21 11.71 -1.65
CA GLU A 11 19.86 11.55 -2.98
C GLU A 11 20.22 10.11 -3.37
N ARG A 12 19.85 9.13 -2.53
CA ARG A 12 20.01 7.71 -2.86
C ARG A 12 19.01 7.31 -3.95
N GLU A 13 19.49 6.80 -5.08
CA GLU A 13 18.64 6.10 -6.04
C GLU A 13 17.94 4.94 -5.34
N ALA A 14 16.61 4.89 -5.49
CA ALA A 14 15.79 3.88 -4.84
C ALA A 14 16.12 2.48 -5.38
N THR A 15 16.37 1.53 -4.47
CA THR A 15 16.69 0.14 -4.83
C THR A 15 15.48 -0.78 -4.73
N VAL A 16 15.60 -1.99 -5.28
CA VAL A 16 14.57 -3.04 -5.14
C VAL A 16 14.33 -3.37 -3.66
N GLU A 17 15.40 -3.38 -2.85
CA GLU A 17 15.31 -3.57 -1.40
C GLU A 17 14.48 -2.47 -0.71
N ASP A 18 14.55 -1.22 -1.16
CA ASP A 18 13.70 -0.14 -0.59
C ASP A 18 12.22 -0.42 -0.83
N VAL A 19 11.89 -0.90 -2.04
CA VAL A 19 10.51 -1.31 -2.38
C VAL A 19 10.08 -2.49 -1.51
N ARG A 20 10.94 -3.51 -1.35
CA ARG A 20 10.64 -4.70 -0.53
C ARG A 20 10.51 -4.40 0.96
N ALA A 21 11.30 -3.45 1.48
CA ALA A 21 11.21 -3.02 2.87
C ALA A 21 9.83 -2.41 3.18
N LEU A 22 9.23 -1.69 2.23
CA LEU A 22 7.86 -1.19 2.36
C LEU A 22 6.83 -2.32 2.35
N MET A 23 7.08 -3.41 1.63
CA MET A 23 6.19 -4.55 1.56
C MET A 23 6.16 -5.39 2.85
N GLY A 24 7.28 -5.51 3.56
CA GLY A 24 7.37 -6.28 4.81
C GLY A 24 6.44 -5.80 5.94
N ALA A 25 5.92 -4.57 5.85
CA ALA A 25 4.99 -3.98 6.81
C ALA A 25 3.53 -3.91 6.32
N SER A 26 3.20 -4.56 5.19
CA SER A 26 1.90 -4.40 4.53
C SER A 26 0.79 -5.15 5.25
N THR A 27 0.03 -4.44 6.08
CA THR A 27 -1.32 -4.87 6.45
C THR A 27 -2.32 -4.36 5.40
N PRO A 28 -3.48 -5.02 5.21
CA PRO A 28 -4.45 -4.60 4.19
C PRO A 28 -4.88 -3.13 4.30
N HIS A 29 -4.98 -2.61 5.53
CA HIS A 29 -5.40 -1.23 5.78
C HIS A 29 -4.40 -0.17 5.29
N PHE A 30 -3.10 -0.52 5.25
CA PHE A 30 -2.06 0.36 4.75
C PHE A 30 -1.79 0.21 3.26
N ALA A 31 -2.51 -0.68 2.56
CA ALA A 31 -2.20 -1.00 1.17
C ALA A 31 -2.23 0.24 0.25
N LEU A 32 -3.25 1.09 0.39
CA LEU A 32 -3.37 2.33 -0.38
C LEU A 32 -2.29 3.38 0.00
N GLN A 33 -1.89 3.43 1.27
CA GLN A 33 -0.83 4.34 1.72
C GLN A 33 0.53 3.91 1.19
N LEU A 34 0.83 2.61 1.24
CA LEU A 34 2.05 2.02 0.70
C LEU A 34 2.12 2.19 -0.81
N ARG A 35 1.02 2.01 -1.53
CA ARG A 35 0.92 2.28 -2.98
C ARG A 35 1.38 3.69 -3.32
N ASN A 36 0.84 4.69 -2.62
CA ASN A 36 1.20 6.09 -2.86
C ASN A 36 2.67 6.37 -2.54
N ARG A 37 3.22 5.72 -1.52
CA ARG A 37 4.64 5.84 -1.16
C ARG A 37 5.56 5.21 -2.22
N ILE A 38 5.25 4.01 -2.69
CA ILE A 38 6.00 3.33 -3.75
C ILE A 38 5.92 4.13 -5.06
N SER A 39 4.74 4.66 -5.40
CA SER A 39 4.55 5.51 -6.59
C SER A 39 5.49 6.73 -6.57
N LYS A 40 5.60 7.42 -5.42
CA LYS A 40 6.54 8.55 -5.26
C LYS A 40 8.00 8.10 -5.34
N LEU A 41 8.34 6.96 -4.75
CA LEU A 41 9.69 6.42 -4.72
C LEU A 41 10.21 6.11 -6.14
N ILE A 42 9.35 5.57 -7.00
CA ILE A 42 9.75 5.15 -8.36
C ILE A 42 9.54 6.23 -9.43
N ALA A 43 8.84 7.32 -9.11
CA ALA A 43 8.48 8.37 -10.08
C ALA A 43 9.70 9.03 -10.75
N ALA A 44 10.81 9.15 -10.01
CA ALA A 44 12.06 9.73 -10.51
C ALA A 44 12.93 8.73 -11.30
N LEU A 45 12.56 7.45 -11.34
CA LEU A 45 13.40 6.41 -11.94
C LEU A 45 13.12 6.21 -13.45
N PRO A 46 14.15 5.89 -14.25
CA PRO A 46 13.97 5.49 -15.65
C PRO A 46 13.07 4.25 -15.78
N ALA A 47 12.33 4.13 -16.89
CA ALA A 47 11.40 3.02 -17.13
C ALA A 47 12.05 1.63 -17.09
N GLY A 48 13.35 1.52 -17.40
CA GLY A 48 14.11 0.27 -17.33
C GLY A 48 14.74 -0.02 -15.97
N HIS A 49 14.58 0.86 -14.97
CA HIS A 49 15.21 0.67 -13.67
C HIS A 49 14.56 -0.50 -12.91
N PRO A 50 15.33 -1.45 -12.35
CA PRO A 50 14.78 -2.64 -11.71
C PRO A 50 13.83 -2.29 -10.54
N ALA A 51 14.14 -1.26 -9.77
CA ALA A 51 13.25 -0.81 -8.69
C ALA A 51 11.92 -0.22 -9.19
N ARG A 52 11.89 0.36 -10.39
CA ARG A 52 10.64 0.85 -11.00
C ARG A 52 9.77 -0.30 -11.47
N VAL A 53 10.37 -1.28 -12.14
CA VAL A 53 9.66 -2.50 -12.58
C VAL A 53 9.06 -3.25 -11.38
N GLU A 54 9.84 -3.43 -10.31
CA GLU A 54 9.32 -4.06 -9.10
C GLU A 54 8.26 -3.18 -8.41
N GLY A 55 8.48 -1.88 -8.30
CA GLY A 55 7.52 -0.96 -7.69
C GLY A 55 6.16 -0.93 -8.40
N GLU A 56 6.14 -0.97 -9.73
CA GLU A 56 4.91 -1.05 -10.52
C GLU A 56 4.14 -2.37 -10.28
N ARG A 57 4.86 -3.49 -10.13
CA ARG A 57 4.28 -4.80 -9.77
C ARG A 57 3.66 -4.77 -8.38
N GLU A 58 4.37 -4.21 -7.41
CA GLU A 58 3.89 -4.15 -6.03
C GLU A 58 2.72 -3.17 -5.86
N ILE A 59 2.68 -2.06 -6.61
CA ILE A 59 1.49 -1.18 -6.69
C ILE A 59 0.26 -1.98 -7.13
N THR A 60 0.40 -2.80 -8.18
CA THR A 60 -0.70 -3.64 -8.68
C THR A 60 -1.18 -4.64 -7.62
N ARG A 61 -0.24 -5.24 -6.88
CA ARG A 61 -0.55 -6.14 -5.75
C ARG A 61 -1.30 -5.41 -4.63
N LEU A 62 -0.83 -4.23 -4.25
CA LEU A 62 -1.45 -3.42 -3.19
C LEU A 62 -2.86 -2.95 -3.57
N ASP A 63 -3.10 -2.62 -4.83
CA ASP A 63 -4.45 -2.32 -5.33
C ASP A 63 -5.40 -3.51 -5.17
N ALA A 64 -4.94 -4.74 -5.47
CA ALA A 64 -5.73 -5.95 -5.26
C ALA A 64 -5.99 -6.21 -3.76
N ILE A 65 -4.97 -6.07 -2.90
CA ILE A 65 -5.11 -6.26 -1.45
C ILE A 65 -6.06 -5.24 -0.83
N ALA A 66 -6.06 -3.99 -1.31
CA ALA A 66 -6.99 -2.97 -0.82
C ALA A 66 -8.45 -3.40 -1.10
N VAL A 67 -8.74 -3.85 -2.32
CA VAL A 67 -10.08 -4.33 -2.71
C VAL A 67 -10.46 -5.61 -1.96
N GLU A 68 -9.55 -6.58 -1.86
CA GLU A 68 -9.79 -7.82 -1.11
C GLU A 68 -9.95 -7.58 0.40
N GLY A 69 -9.21 -6.63 0.97
CA GLY A 69 -9.33 -6.23 2.38
C GLY A 69 -10.64 -5.51 2.67
N GLU A 70 -11.15 -4.70 1.73
CA GLU A 70 -12.49 -4.12 1.80
C GLU A 70 -13.59 -5.19 1.69
N LEU A 71 -13.42 -6.18 0.81
CA LEU A 71 -14.35 -7.31 0.66
C LEU A 71 -14.30 -8.27 1.86
N ARG A 72 -13.12 -8.46 2.44
CA ARG A 72 -12.90 -9.18 3.71
C ARG A 72 -13.05 -8.24 4.90
N GLY A 73 -14.05 -7.36 4.88
CA GLY A 73 -14.65 -6.86 6.12
C GLY A 73 -15.38 -8.02 6.84
N HIS A 74 -14.66 -9.05 7.29
CA HIS A 74 -15.20 -10.19 8.02
C HIS A 74 -14.36 -10.46 9.27
N ALA A 75 -15.02 -10.18 10.40
CA ALA A 75 -14.84 -10.71 11.74
C ALA A 75 -13.44 -11.23 12.10
N VAL A 76 -12.75 -10.48 12.97
CA VAL A 76 -11.91 -11.10 13.99
C VAL A 76 -12.70 -12.24 14.63
N GLU A 77 -12.13 -13.46 14.65
CA GLU A 77 -12.75 -14.63 15.28
C GLU A 77 -13.19 -14.27 16.70
N GLY A 78 -14.51 -14.14 16.91
CA GLY A 78 -15.10 -13.83 18.22
C GLY A 78 -16.00 -12.59 18.28
N GLU A 79 -15.97 -11.69 17.29
CA GLU A 79 -16.89 -10.55 17.28
C GLU A 79 -17.99 -10.69 16.23
N VAL A 80 -19.25 -10.59 16.68
CA VAL A 80 -20.44 -10.60 15.84
C VAL A 80 -20.34 -9.45 14.84
N ALA A 81 -20.14 -9.78 13.56
CA ALA A 81 -20.12 -8.80 12.49
C ALA A 81 -21.47 -8.04 12.47
N LEU A 82 -21.42 -6.72 12.63
CA LEU A 82 -22.61 -5.88 12.52
C LEU A 82 -23.07 -5.76 11.06
N PRO A 83 -24.38 -5.78 10.78
CA PRO A 83 -24.90 -5.66 9.42
C PRO A 83 -24.59 -4.30 8.79
N SER A 84 -24.12 -4.30 7.55
CA SER A 84 -23.89 -3.08 6.75
C SER A 84 -25.22 -2.46 6.25
N ILE A 85 -25.29 -1.13 6.21
CA ILE A 85 -26.52 -0.30 6.04
C ILE A 85 -27.01 -0.26 4.56
N ARG A 86 -27.12 -1.41 3.89
CA ARG A 86 -27.86 -1.49 2.62
C ARG A 86 -28.83 -2.66 2.64
N ALA A 87 -30.03 -2.39 3.15
CA ALA A 87 -31.21 -3.17 2.79
C ALA A 87 -31.75 -2.65 1.44
N PRO A 88 -31.85 -3.48 0.39
CA PRO A 88 -32.85 -3.23 -0.64
C PRO A 88 -34.22 -3.61 -0.06
N GLU A 89 -35.14 -2.64 0.05
CA GLU A 89 -36.52 -2.92 0.43
C GLU A 89 -37.20 -3.80 -0.64
N PRO A 90 -37.81 -4.93 -0.28
CA PRO A 90 -38.71 -5.63 -1.18
C PRO A 90 -40.08 -4.91 -1.17
N ARG A 91 -40.48 -4.34 -2.31
CA ARG A 91 -41.89 -3.98 -2.54
C ARG A 91 -42.72 -5.25 -2.62
N GLY A 92 -43.69 -5.38 -1.71
CA GLY A 92 -44.82 -6.30 -1.79
C GLY A 92 -46.09 -5.53 -1.45
#